data_AF-A0AAU9RLB1-F1
#
_entry.id   AF-A0AAU9RLB1-F1
#
_cell.length_a   1.000
_cell.length_b   1.000
_cell.length_c   1.000
_cell.angle_alpha   90.00
_cell.angle_beta   90.00
_cell.angle_gamma   90.00
#
_symmetry.space_group_name_H-M   'P 1'
#
loop_
_entity.id
_entity.type
_entity.pdbx_description
1 polymer ?
#
loop_
_entity_poly.entity_id
_entity_poly.type
_entity_poly.pdbx_seq_one_letter_code
_entity_poly.pdbx_strand_id
1 'polypeptide(L)'
;MNKKEMLGAGFQLTRGRHGEDPFYSSAKARRANQRIDQLRRAQSDVSNGRSADSKESVVGSISRECENESASQKLVPELVSETSPSSSSNLERFLESVTPSVPAQYLSKTSLRERKADEDKRVPYFVLGDIWESFAEWSAYGTGVPLVLTNKDRVSDLAARFPELKTLRSCDLLPSSWFSVAWYPIYKIPTGPTLKDLDACFLTYHSLHTPFGGPGSAQPMSLVEPKESEEMSLPVFGLASYKFRGSVWTETGGSENQLVNSLFQAADKWLRSCHEAEMAESKVVVPESVLKKRKREEEWALEKKQNAEAAKKKNAENRKLIFKRAEQYSKEYADKEKELISLKREAKLKGGFYVDPEAKLLFIIRIRGINAIDPKTKKILQLLRLRQIFNGVFLKVNKATMNMLRRVEPYVTYGFPNLKSVKELIYKRGYGKLNHQRIALTDNSIVEQALGKHGIICTEDLIHEILTVGPHFKEANNFLWPFQLKAPLGGLKKKRNHYVEGGDAGNRENFINELIRRMN
;
A
#
# COMPACT_ATOMS: atom_id res chain seq x y z
N MET A 1 2.77 -21.29 -61.93
CA MET A 1 2.51 -22.73 -62.16
C MET A 1 1.95 -23.34 -60.88
N ASN A 2 1.03 -24.30 -60.98
CA ASN A 2 0.25 -24.83 -59.85
C ASN A 2 0.66 -26.27 -59.48
N LYS A 3 0.65 -26.57 -58.16
CA LYS A 3 0.54 -27.86 -57.43
C LYS A 3 1.10 -27.60 -56.02
N LYS A 4 0.38 -27.66 -54.88
CA LYS A 4 -0.86 -28.33 -54.43
C LYS A 4 -0.68 -29.83 -54.09
N GLU A 5 -0.97 -30.15 -52.81
CA GLU A 5 -1.33 -31.47 -52.23
C GLU A 5 -0.21 -32.54 -52.09
N MET A 6 -0.25 -33.51 -51.14
CA MET A 6 -1.31 -34.00 -50.22
C MET A 6 -0.85 -34.16 -48.73
N LEU A 7 -1.80 -34.51 -47.83
CA LEU A 7 -1.59 -34.97 -46.45
C LEU A 7 -1.42 -36.52 -46.34
N GLY A 8 -1.00 -37.06 -45.19
CA GLY A 8 -1.32 -38.46 -44.83
C GLY A 8 -0.55 -39.10 -43.65
N ALA A 9 -1.28 -39.44 -42.56
CA ALA A 9 -0.96 -40.42 -41.49
C ALA A 9 0.35 -40.23 -40.65
N GLY A 10 0.52 -40.84 -39.47
CA GLY A 10 -0.43 -41.54 -38.59
C GLY A 10 0.21 -42.68 -37.75
N PHE A 11 -0.18 -42.80 -36.47
CA PHE A 11 0.19 -43.90 -35.52
C PHE A 11 1.70 -44.01 -35.13
N GLN A 12 2.12 -44.67 -34.03
CA GLN A 12 1.62 -44.79 -32.64
C GLN A 12 2.76 -45.34 -31.73
N LEU A 13 2.67 -45.16 -30.39
CA LEU A 13 3.41 -45.82 -29.27
C LEU A 13 4.83 -46.44 -29.51
N THR A 14 5.82 -46.17 -28.66
CA THR A 14 6.02 -46.95 -27.40
C THR A 14 6.99 -46.31 -26.38
N ARG A 15 7.17 -46.95 -25.21
CA ARG A 15 7.85 -46.42 -24.01
C ARG A 15 9.39 -46.59 -24.00
N GLY A 16 10.10 -45.58 -23.48
CA GLY A 16 11.41 -45.70 -22.81
C GLY A 16 11.28 -45.40 -21.31
N ARG A 17 12.19 -45.89 -20.45
CA ARG A 17 12.07 -45.86 -18.98
C ARG A 17 12.95 -44.79 -18.29
N HIS A 18 12.37 -44.15 -17.27
CA HIS A 18 12.96 -43.45 -16.11
C HIS A 18 14.19 -42.54 -16.26
N GLY A 19 14.00 -41.29 -15.81
CA GLY A 19 15.03 -40.37 -15.32
C GLY A 19 14.33 -39.25 -14.56
N GLU A 20 14.25 -39.34 -13.23
CA GLU A 20 13.53 -38.36 -12.40
C GLU A 20 14.45 -37.24 -11.91
N ASP A 21 14.35 -36.06 -12.52
CA ASP A 21 14.99 -34.83 -12.03
C ASP A 21 14.12 -34.15 -10.94
N PRO A 22 14.54 -34.08 -9.66
CA PRO A 22 13.68 -33.55 -8.59
C PRO A 22 13.53 -32.01 -8.57
N PHE A 23 14.11 -31.29 -9.54
CA PHE A 23 14.45 -29.87 -9.39
C PHE A 23 13.98 -28.94 -10.52
N TYR A 24 12.78 -29.14 -11.06
CA TYR A 24 12.08 -28.04 -11.76
C TYR A 24 10.59 -27.91 -11.39
N SER A 25 10.29 -26.92 -10.53
CA SER A 25 8.94 -26.54 -10.14
C SER A 25 8.72 -25.06 -10.45
N SER A 26 7.86 -24.77 -11.43
CA SER A 26 7.65 -23.40 -11.92
C SER A 26 6.92 -22.53 -10.89
N ALA A 27 7.21 -21.22 -10.88
CA ALA A 27 6.66 -20.28 -9.90
C ALA A 27 5.11 -20.17 -9.93
N LYS A 28 4.44 -20.62 -11.00
CA LYS A 28 2.97 -20.71 -11.07
C LYS A 28 2.41 -21.74 -10.08
N ALA A 29 3.07 -22.88 -9.88
CA ALA A 29 2.58 -23.95 -9.01
C ALA A 29 2.53 -23.52 -7.53
N ARG A 30 3.53 -22.76 -7.06
CA ARG A 30 3.59 -22.31 -5.66
C ARG A 30 2.44 -21.37 -5.28
N ARG A 31 1.95 -20.55 -6.22
CA ARG A 31 0.78 -19.67 -6.01
C ARG A 31 -0.56 -20.42 -6.01
N ALA A 32 -0.65 -21.57 -6.70
CA ALA A 32 -1.82 -22.43 -6.63
C ALA A 32 -1.96 -23.08 -5.24
N ASN A 33 -0.88 -23.69 -4.74
CA ASN A 33 -0.89 -24.37 -3.44
C ASN A 33 -1.19 -23.42 -2.27
N GLN A 34 -0.67 -22.18 -2.31
CA GLN A 34 -1.01 -21.17 -1.28
C GLN A 34 -2.50 -20.82 -1.23
N ARG A 35 -3.23 -20.87 -2.35
CA ARG A 35 -4.70 -20.73 -2.36
C ARG A 35 -5.41 -21.96 -1.80
N ILE A 36 -4.91 -23.16 -2.10
CA ILE A 36 -5.47 -24.42 -1.58
C ILE A 36 -5.29 -24.50 -0.05
N ASP A 37 -4.13 -24.10 0.49
CA ASP A 37 -3.90 -24.06 1.94
C ASP A 37 -4.63 -22.92 2.66
N GLN A 38 -5.07 -21.88 1.95
CA GLN A 38 -5.98 -20.86 2.50
C GLN A 38 -7.42 -21.39 2.53
N LEU A 39 -7.90 -22.03 1.46
CA LEU A 39 -9.21 -22.69 1.42
C LEU A 39 -9.32 -23.81 2.46
N ARG A 40 -8.27 -24.60 2.67
CA ARG A 40 -8.23 -25.63 3.72
C ARG A 40 -8.33 -25.10 5.16
N ARG A 41 -7.84 -23.89 5.44
CA ARG A 41 -8.06 -23.23 6.74
C ARG A 41 -9.45 -22.61 6.86
N ALA A 42 -10.00 -22.08 5.76
CA ALA A 42 -11.38 -21.60 5.71
C ALA A 42 -12.43 -22.74 5.83
N GLN A 43 -12.01 -24.00 5.76
CA GLN A 43 -12.86 -25.20 5.87
C GLN A 43 -12.57 -26.05 7.12
N SER A 44 -11.77 -25.57 8.09
CA SER A 44 -11.50 -26.30 9.35
C SER A 44 -12.34 -25.86 10.54
N ASP A 45 -12.96 -24.67 10.48
CA ASP A 45 -13.62 -24.04 11.62
C ASP A 45 -15.16 -24.27 11.65
N VAL A 46 -15.66 -25.12 10.74
CA VAL A 46 -17.04 -25.59 10.62
C VAL A 46 -16.94 -27.05 10.12
N SER A 47 -17.46 -28.10 10.78
CA SER A 47 -18.47 -28.20 11.83
C SER A 47 -18.38 -29.56 12.57
N ASN A 48 -19.09 -29.70 13.71
CA ASN A 48 -20.00 -30.85 13.87
C ASN A 48 -21.07 -30.58 14.95
N GLY A 49 -22.35 -30.86 14.68
CA GLY A 49 -23.46 -30.37 15.54
C GLY A 49 -24.84 -31.08 15.44
N ARG A 50 -24.95 -32.16 14.66
CA ARG A 50 -26.13 -33.06 14.49
C ARG A 50 -27.39 -32.52 13.77
N SER A 51 -27.99 -33.50 13.08
CA SER A 51 -29.27 -33.58 12.37
C SER A 51 -30.49 -33.58 13.33
N ALA A 52 -31.76 -33.55 12.90
CA ALA A 52 -32.33 -34.15 11.67
C ALA A 52 -33.70 -33.61 11.24
N ASP A 53 -34.06 -33.93 9.98
CA ASP A 53 -35.40 -34.13 9.38
C ASP A 53 -36.44 -32.97 9.41
N SER A 54 -37.36 -32.85 8.44
CA SER A 54 -37.73 -33.73 7.30
C SER A 54 -38.20 -32.96 6.06
N LYS A 55 -38.03 -33.56 4.85
CA LYS A 55 -39.01 -33.72 3.72
C LYS A 55 -40.00 -32.58 3.35
N GLU A 56 -40.37 -32.33 2.08
CA GLU A 56 -40.01 -32.88 0.75
C GLU A 56 -40.54 -31.93 -0.38
N SER A 57 -40.06 -32.11 -1.62
CA SER A 57 -40.71 -31.97 -2.96
C SER A 57 -41.90 -30.98 -3.22
N VAL A 58 -42.12 -30.38 -4.41
CA VAL A 58 -41.47 -30.47 -5.75
C VAL A 58 -41.78 -29.25 -6.66
N VAL A 59 -40.93 -29.01 -7.66
CA VAL A 59 -41.02 -28.22 -8.93
C VAL A 59 -42.40 -27.63 -9.36
N GLY A 60 -42.45 -26.42 -9.97
CA GLY A 60 -43.72 -25.91 -10.56
C GLY A 60 -43.83 -24.71 -11.55
N SER A 61 -42.83 -23.85 -11.77
CA SER A 61 -42.71 -22.88 -12.90
C SER A 61 -43.89 -22.00 -13.44
N ILE A 62 -43.69 -20.67 -13.38
CA ILE A 62 -44.00 -19.64 -14.43
C ILE A 62 -45.43 -19.03 -14.55
N SER A 63 -45.45 -17.69 -14.71
CA SER A 63 -46.56 -16.80 -15.21
C SER A 63 -47.80 -16.57 -14.31
N ARG A 64 -48.52 -15.41 -14.37
CA ARG A 64 -48.20 -14.01 -14.74
C ARG A 64 -49.40 -13.08 -14.36
N GLU A 65 -49.14 -11.77 -14.23
CA GLU A 65 -50.14 -10.67 -14.24
C GLU A 65 -51.19 -10.60 -13.10
N CYS A 66 -52.10 -9.60 -13.17
CA CYS A 66 -52.75 -8.92 -12.04
C CYS A 66 -54.29 -8.92 -12.10
N GLU A 67 -54.95 -8.61 -10.97
CA GLU A 67 -56.05 -7.64 -10.74
C GLU A 67 -56.51 -7.77 -9.25
N ASN A 68 -56.88 -6.73 -8.48
CA ASN A 68 -58.02 -5.79 -8.55
C ASN A 68 -59.40 -6.49 -8.48
N GLU A 69 -60.41 -6.01 -7.72
CA GLU A 69 -60.44 -5.02 -6.61
C GLU A 69 -61.80 -5.13 -5.86
N SER A 70 -62.11 -4.16 -4.98
CA SER A 70 -63.45 -3.78 -4.51
C SER A 70 -64.12 -4.67 -3.43
N ALA A 71 -65.07 -4.19 -2.60
CA ALA A 71 -65.66 -2.85 -2.48
C ALA A 71 -66.25 -2.56 -1.08
N SER A 72 -66.39 -1.27 -0.72
CA SER A 72 -67.48 -0.72 0.13
C SER A 72 -67.55 -1.14 1.63
N GLN A 73 -68.15 -0.41 2.59
CA GLN A 73 -68.70 0.95 2.75
C GLN A 73 -68.97 1.19 4.28
N LYS A 74 -69.38 2.31 4.88
CA LYS A 74 -69.71 3.74 4.54
C LYS A 74 -69.71 4.54 5.87
N LEU A 75 -69.61 5.89 5.84
CA LEU A 75 -70.39 6.90 6.62
C LEU A 75 -69.59 8.14 7.06
N VAL A 76 -70.27 9.30 7.02
CA VAL A 76 -69.86 10.65 7.49
C VAL A 76 -71.13 11.31 8.08
N PRO A 77 -71.01 12.31 8.97
CA PRO A 77 -71.09 13.73 8.55
C PRO A 77 -70.05 14.61 9.31
N GLU A 78 -69.98 15.96 9.26
CA GLU A 78 -70.94 17.00 8.84
C GLU A 78 -70.25 18.30 8.35
N LEU A 79 -71.04 19.22 7.80
CA LEU A 79 -70.75 20.57 7.28
C LEU A 79 -70.37 21.67 8.29
N VAL A 80 -69.73 22.76 7.81
CA VAL A 80 -70.26 24.15 7.70
C VAL A 80 -69.51 24.94 6.59
N SER A 81 -70.19 25.89 5.93
CA SER A 81 -69.80 26.82 4.83
C SER A 81 -68.60 27.74 5.12
N GLU A 82 -67.58 27.83 4.24
CA GLU A 82 -67.43 28.67 3.01
C GLU A 82 -67.06 30.17 3.19
N THR A 83 -65.83 30.50 2.80
CA THR A 83 -65.51 31.60 1.86
C THR A 83 -64.48 31.05 0.86
N SER A 84 -64.63 31.30 -0.44
CA SER A 84 -63.96 30.51 -1.49
C SER A 84 -62.61 31.10 -1.95
N PRO A 85 -61.48 30.37 -1.78
CA PRO A 85 -60.24 30.65 -2.51
C PRO A 85 -60.24 29.95 -3.88
N SER A 86 -59.33 30.39 -4.76
CA SER A 86 -59.07 29.73 -6.05
C SER A 86 -58.57 28.29 -5.90
N SER A 87 -58.77 27.48 -6.93
CA SER A 87 -58.39 26.08 -6.98
C SER A 87 -56.87 25.88 -7.18
N SER A 88 -56.06 26.25 -6.18
CA SER A 88 -54.65 25.85 -6.12
C SER A 88 -54.51 24.38 -5.71
N SER A 89 -53.66 23.65 -6.43
CA SER A 89 -53.35 22.24 -6.17
C SER A 89 -52.51 22.05 -4.90
N ASN A 90 -52.41 20.80 -4.42
CA ASN A 90 -51.54 20.46 -3.28
C ASN A 90 -50.05 20.73 -3.60
N LEU A 91 -49.66 20.65 -4.88
CA LEU A 91 -48.32 21.03 -5.34
C LEU A 91 -48.13 22.56 -5.37
N GLU A 92 -49.09 23.33 -5.88
CA GLU A 92 -48.98 24.80 -5.91
C GLU A 92 -48.96 25.38 -4.51
N ARG A 93 -49.83 24.92 -3.60
CA ARG A 93 -49.81 25.29 -2.18
C ARG A 93 -48.49 24.94 -1.49
N PHE A 94 -47.87 23.83 -1.87
CA PHE A 94 -46.53 23.47 -1.42
C PHE A 94 -45.49 24.46 -1.94
N LEU A 95 -45.49 24.80 -3.23
CA LEU A 95 -44.56 25.78 -3.82
C LEU A 95 -44.77 27.21 -3.30
N GLU A 96 -46.01 27.61 -3.05
CA GLU A 96 -46.39 28.88 -2.43
C GLU A 96 -45.84 28.97 -1.00
N SER A 97 -46.06 27.94 -0.18
CA SER A 97 -45.55 27.91 1.21
C SER A 97 -44.02 27.74 1.30
N VAL A 98 -43.40 26.98 0.38
CA VAL A 98 -41.93 26.76 0.33
C VAL A 98 -41.16 27.94 -0.27
N THR A 99 -41.83 28.86 -0.96
CA THR A 99 -41.19 30.09 -1.46
C THR A 99 -40.91 31.03 -0.29
N PRO A 100 -39.64 31.27 0.10
CA PRO A 100 -39.36 32.16 1.21
C PRO A 100 -39.66 33.60 0.81
N SER A 101 -40.25 34.34 1.73
CA SER A 101 -40.27 35.80 1.71
C SER A 101 -39.15 36.35 2.60
N VAL A 102 -38.64 37.52 2.23
CA VAL A 102 -37.61 38.27 2.97
C VAL A 102 -37.91 39.78 2.91
N PRO A 103 -37.57 40.57 3.95
CA PRO A 103 -37.81 42.02 3.94
C PRO A 103 -37.14 42.72 2.74
N ALA A 104 -37.90 43.49 1.99
CA ALA A 104 -37.40 44.24 0.84
C ALA A 104 -36.67 45.51 1.30
N GLN A 105 -35.34 45.53 1.17
CA GLN A 105 -34.52 46.69 1.49
C GLN A 105 -34.37 47.60 0.27
N TYR A 106 -34.35 48.92 0.50
CA TYR A 106 -34.24 49.92 -0.56
C TYR A 106 -33.05 50.85 -0.35
N LEU A 107 -32.28 51.12 -1.41
CA LEU A 107 -31.13 52.02 -1.36
C LEU A 107 -31.59 53.47 -1.12
N SER A 108 -31.08 54.10 -0.06
CA SER A 108 -31.38 55.51 0.25
C SER A 108 -30.65 56.48 -0.69
N LYS A 109 -31.31 57.58 -1.08
CA LYS A 109 -30.79 58.61 -2.02
C LYS A 109 -29.72 59.50 -1.35
N THR A 110 -28.65 58.91 -0.84
CA THR A 110 -27.57 59.61 -0.09
C THR A 110 -26.14 59.22 -0.46
N SER A 111 -25.93 58.21 -1.30
CA SER A 111 -24.58 57.76 -1.72
C SER A 111 -24.46 57.54 -3.22
N LEU A 112 -24.53 58.62 -4.00
CA LEU A 112 -23.65 58.88 -5.16
C LEU A 112 -23.95 60.28 -5.75
N ARG A 113 -22.91 60.95 -6.24
CA ARG A 113 -23.01 62.29 -6.82
C ARG A 113 -23.22 62.20 -8.33
N GLU A 114 -24.28 62.84 -8.81
CA GLU A 114 -24.54 63.21 -10.21
C GLU A 114 -24.59 62.08 -11.27
N ARG A 115 -25.81 61.60 -11.53
CA ARG A 115 -26.52 61.97 -12.77
C ARG A 115 -28.04 61.83 -12.60
N LYS A 116 -28.80 62.78 -13.15
CA LYS A 116 -30.28 62.76 -13.21
C LYS A 116 -30.74 62.23 -14.56
N ALA A 117 -31.84 61.48 -14.55
CA ALA A 117 -32.94 61.44 -15.53
C ALA A 117 -33.49 60.03 -15.81
N ASP A 118 -34.17 59.44 -14.82
CA ASP A 118 -35.34 58.57 -15.04
C ASP A 118 -36.23 58.63 -13.78
N GLU A 119 -37.52 58.27 -13.90
CA GLU A 119 -38.48 58.30 -12.78
C GLU A 119 -38.58 56.98 -12.00
N ASP A 120 -39.24 57.07 -10.85
CA ASP A 120 -39.21 56.15 -9.71
C ASP A 120 -39.20 54.64 -10.02
N LYS A 121 -37.99 54.08 -10.04
CA LYS A 121 -37.71 52.66 -9.77
C LYS A 121 -36.69 52.53 -8.65
N ARG A 122 -37.18 52.47 -7.40
CA ARG A 122 -36.38 51.94 -6.30
C ARG A 122 -36.23 50.44 -6.55
N VAL A 123 -35.00 49.96 -6.75
CA VAL A 123 -34.76 48.51 -6.90
C VAL A 123 -34.72 47.90 -5.49
N PRO A 124 -35.63 46.97 -5.15
CA PRO A 124 -35.54 46.21 -3.91
C PRO A 124 -34.36 45.22 -3.98
N TYR A 125 -33.66 45.08 -2.87
CA TYR A 125 -32.67 44.03 -2.64
C TYR A 125 -32.94 43.38 -1.27
N PHE A 126 -32.45 42.16 -1.08
CA PHE A 126 -32.38 41.51 0.23
C PHE A 126 -30.91 41.30 0.61
N VAL A 127 -30.65 41.06 1.90
CA VAL A 127 -29.33 40.64 2.39
C VAL A 127 -29.35 39.12 2.59
N LEU A 128 -28.23 38.44 2.30
CA LEU A 128 -28.14 36.97 2.32
C LEU A 128 -28.35 36.38 3.73
N GLY A 129 -28.12 37.17 4.79
CA GLY A 129 -28.51 36.85 6.16
C GLY A 129 -30.03 36.71 6.33
N ASP A 130 -30.81 37.58 5.69
CA ASP A 130 -32.28 37.63 5.79
C ASP A 130 -32.92 36.31 5.31
N ILE A 131 -32.38 35.71 4.24
CA ILE A 131 -32.79 34.37 3.75
C ILE A 131 -32.49 33.29 4.79
N TRP A 132 -31.32 33.34 5.43
CA TRP A 132 -30.97 32.34 6.44
C TRP A 132 -31.86 32.46 7.68
N GLU A 133 -32.30 33.67 8.02
CA GLU A 133 -33.14 33.93 9.18
C GLU A 133 -34.61 33.56 8.91
N SER A 134 -35.14 33.73 7.69
CA SER A 134 -36.49 33.22 7.34
C SER A 134 -36.57 31.69 7.39
N PHE A 135 -35.52 30.96 6.95
CA PHE A 135 -35.46 29.51 7.16
C PHE A 135 -35.14 29.10 8.61
N ALA A 136 -34.55 30.00 9.43
CA ALA A 136 -34.31 29.72 10.84
C ALA A 136 -35.62 29.66 11.65
N GLU A 137 -36.58 30.55 11.39
CA GLU A 137 -37.90 30.50 12.02
C GLU A 137 -38.65 29.20 11.68
N TRP A 138 -38.63 28.80 10.41
CA TRP A 138 -39.18 27.51 9.97
C TRP A 138 -38.49 26.32 10.65
N SER A 139 -37.17 26.41 10.89
CA SER A 139 -36.42 25.35 11.57
C SER A 139 -36.80 25.15 13.04
N ALA A 140 -37.44 26.14 13.70
CA ALA A 140 -37.86 26.02 15.09
C ALA A 140 -38.93 24.93 15.33
N TYR A 141 -39.67 24.56 14.27
CA TYR A 141 -40.71 23.52 14.31
C TYR A 141 -40.24 22.16 13.75
N GLY A 142 -38.95 22.01 13.42
CA GLY A 142 -38.38 20.79 12.83
C GLY A 142 -37.02 20.40 13.41
N THR A 143 -36.63 19.14 13.22
CA THR A 143 -35.28 18.68 13.57
C THR A 143 -34.29 19.08 12.49
N GLY A 144 -33.63 20.23 12.65
CA GLY A 144 -32.59 20.70 11.73
C GLY A 144 -31.45 19.69 11.56
N VAL A 145 -31.41 18.98 10.42
CA VAL A 145 -30.38 18.00 10.11
C VAL A 145 -29.13 18.70 9.58
N PRO A 146 -27.97 18.64 10.27
CA PRO A 146 -26.77 19.31 9.80
C PRO A 146 -26.18 18.58 8.58
N LEU A 147 -26.37 19.16 7.39
CA LEU A 147 -25.73 18.69 6.16
C LEU A 147 -24.21 18.86 6.26
N VAL A 148 -23.50 17.75 6.48
CA VAL A 148 -22.04 17.73 6.52
C VAL A 148 -21.50 17.65 5.09
N LEU A 149 -21.06 18.79 4.56
CA LEU A 149 -20.28 18.85 3.33
C LEU A 149 -18.99 18.03 3.49
N THR A 150 -18.44 17.54 2.36
CA THR A 150 -17.37 16.52 2.34
C THR A 150 -16.07 16.89 3.07
N ASN A 151 -15.86 18.16 3.40
CA ASN A 151 -14.71 18.67 4.17
C ASN A 151 -15.04 19.05 5.64
N LYS A 152 -16.17 18.58 6.20
CA LYS A 152 -16.67 18.84 7.57
C LYS A 152 -17.18 20.25 7.88
N ASP A 153 -16.82 21.26 7.10
CA ASP A 153 -17.26 22.65 7.33
C ASP A 153 -18.80 22.74 7.31
N ARG A 154 -19.39 23.29 8.39
CA ARG A 154 -20.82 23.64 8.44
C ARG A 154 -21.03 25.06 7.95
N VAL A 155 -22.24 25.38 7.49
CA VAL A 155 -22.61 26.75 7.08
C VAL A 155 -22.41 27.77 8.21
N SER A 156 -22.65 27.38 9.47
CA SER A 156 -22.32 28.15 10.67
C SER A 156 -20.85 28.53 10.77
N ASP A 157 -19.98 27.58 10.43
CA ASP A 157 -18.53 27.68 10.63
C ASP A 157 -17.92 28.53 9.50
N LEU A 158 -18.50 28.43 8.30
CA LEU A 158 -18.20 29.30 7.16
C LEU A 158 -18.62 30.76 7.45
N ALA A 159 -19.84 30.99 7.94
CA ALA A 159 -20.34 32.33 8.28
C ALA A 159 -19.59 32.96 9.48
N ALA A 160 -19.15 32.16 10.45
CA ALA A 160 -18.30 32.62 11.54
C ALA A 160 -16.88 33.00 11.06
N ARG A 161 -16.38 32.35 10.00
CA ARG A 161 -15.07 32.60 9.40
C ARG A 161 -15.08 33.75 8.38
N PHE A 162 -16.22 34.00 7.75
CA PHE A 162 -16.45 35.06 6.77
C PHE A 162 -17.74 35.82 7.11
N PRO A 163 -17.71 36.75 8.08
CA PRO A 163 -18.92 37.50 8.50
C PRO A 163 -19.59 38.27 7.35
N GLU A 164 -18.80 38.69 6.37
CA GLU A 164 -19.25 39.36 5.13
C GLU A 164 -20.32 38.55 4.36
N LEU A 165 -20.30 37.22 4.48
CA LEU A 165 -21.29 36.32 3.88
C LEU A 165 -22.73 36.61 4.37
N LYS A 166 -22.87 37.08 5.62
CA LYS A 166 -24.17 37.52 6.17
C LYS A 166 -24.61 38.90 5.68
N THR A 167 -23.71 39.71 5.10
CA THR A 167 -23.98 41.10 4.68
C THR A 167 -24.01 41.30 3.16
N LEU A 168 -23.77 40.25 2.37
CA LEU A 168 -23.88 40.30 0.91
C LEU A 168 -25.32 40.63 0.49
N ARG A 169 -25.47 41.56 -0.47
CA ARG A 169 -26.78 41.95 -1.03
C ARG A 169 -27.05 41.18 -2.31
N SER A 170 -28.32 40.90 -2.60
CA SER A 170 -28.75 40.21 -3.83
C SER A 170 -28.24 40.84 -5.14
N CYS A 171 -28.02 42.17 -5.13
CA CYS A 171 -27.50 42.94 -6.25
C CYS A 171 -25.98 42.85 -6.46
N ASP A 172 -25.22 42.39 -5.47
CA ASP A 172 -23.76 42.15 -5.58
C ASP A 172 -23.44 40.74 -6.11
N LEU A 173 -24.45 39.86 -6.17
CA LEU A 173 -24.31 38.47 -6.58
C LEU A 173 -24.46 38.30 -8.10
N LEU A 174 -23.65 37.40 -8.67
CA LEU A 174 -23.69 37.07 -10.09
C LEU A 174 -25.07 36.49 -10.48
N PRO A 175 -25.56 36.70 -11.72
CA PRO A 175 -26.80 36.08 -12.21
C PRO A 175 -26.80 34.54 -12.20
N SER A 176 -25.64 33.91 -12.09
CA SER A 176 -25.45 32.47 -11.91
C SER A 176 -25.52 32.00 -10.45
N SER A 177 -25.78 32.89 -9.48
CA SER A 177 -25.83 32.57 -8.06
C SER A 177 -27.20 31.99 -7.68
N TRP A 178 -27.22 30.78 -7.15
CA TRP A 178 -28.44 30.07 -6.73
C TRP A 178 -28.23 29.37 -5.39
N PHE A 179 -29.33 29.02 -4.74
CA PHE A 179 -29.36 28.10 -3.60
C PHE A 179 -30.42 27.03 -3.80
N SER A 180 -30.34 25.94 -3.03
CA SER A 180 -31.37 24.91 -3.01
C SER A 180 -31.72 24.48 -1.58
N VAL A 181 -32.97 24.07 -1.39
CA VAL A 181 -33.51 23.65 -0.10
C VAL A 181 -34.10 22.26 -0.23
N ALA A 182 -33.71 21.36 0.67
CA ALA A 182 -34.11 19.96 0.67
C ALA A 182 -35.19 19.72 1.73
N TRP A 183 -36.41 19.43 1.28
CA TRP A 183 -37.61 19.28 2.07
C TRP A 183 -37.91 17.80 2.32
N TYR A 184 -38.03 17.44 3.60
CA TYR A 184 -38.28 16.08 4.06
C TYR A 184 -39.47 16.08 5.04
N PRO A 185 -40.48 15.21 4.88
CA PRO A 185 -41.58 15.11 5.83
C PRO A 185 -41.09 14.49 7.16
N ILE A 186 -41.10 15.30 8.23
CA ILE A 186 -40.66 14.89 9.57
C ILE A 186 -41.77 14.10 10.30
N TYR A 187 -43.04 14.40 10.01
CA TYR A 187 -44.21 13.69 10.52
C TYR A 187 -44.89 12.90 9.39
N LYS A 188 -45.42 11.71 9.72
CA LYS A 188 -46.28 10.96 8.79
C LYS A 188 -47.61 11.68 8.66
N ILE A 189 -47.97 12.09 7.45
CA ILE A 189 -49.31 12.59 7.12
C ILE A 189 -50.31 11.44 7.37
N PRO A 190 -51.33 11.61 8.24
CA PRO A 190 -52.27 10.54 8.55
C PRO A 190 -53.31 10.39 7.42
N THR A 191 -52.98 9.58 6.41
CA THR A 191 -53.91 9.19 5.33
C THR A 191 -54.54 7.83 5.58
N GLY A 192 -55.76 7.62 5.04
CA GLY A 192 -56.58 6.43 5.29
C GLY A 192 -55.99 5.09 4.82
N PRO A 193 -56.63 3.96 5.17
CA PRO A 193 -56.06 2.60 5.13
C PRO A 193 -55.65 2.06 3.75
N THR A 194 -55.87 2.81 2.66
CA THR A 194 -55.53 2.44 1.28
C THR A 194 -54.27 3.13 0.73
N LEU A 195 -53.73 4.17 1.40
CA LEU A 195 -52.53 4.89 0.94
C LEU A 195 -51.28 4.51 1.76
N LYS A 196 -50.33 3.82 1.11
CA LYS A 196 -49.02 3.46 1.70
C LYS A 196 -48.05 4.64 1.68
N ASP A 197 -47.42 4.87 2.83
CA ASP A 197 -46.29 5.77 3.15
C ASP A 197 -45.89 6.82 2.09
N LEU A 198 -46.27 8.08 2.34
CA LEU A 198 -45.92 9.24 1.53
C LEU A 198 -44.51 9.77 1.83
N ASP A 199 -43.50 8.99 1.46
CA ASP A 199 -42.07 9.32 1.56
C ASP A 199 -41.59 10.39 0.53
N ALA A 200 -42.44 11.34 0.12
CA ALA A 200 -42.10 12.31 -0.93
C ALA A 200 -41.08 13.33 -0.42
N CYS A 201 -39.92 13.41 -1.09
CA CYS A 201 -38.88 14.40 -0.79
C CYS A 201 -38.75 15.39 -1.95
N PHE A 202 -38.56 16.67 -1.65
CA PHE A 202 -38.46 17.73 -2.66
C PHE A 202 -37.15 18.51 -2.50
N LEU A 203 -36.59 18.97 -3.62
CA LEU A 203 -35.41 19.80 -3.70
C LEU A 203 -35.75 21.01 -4.59
N THR A 204 -35.99 22.15 -3.97
CA THR A 204 -36.29 23.40 -4.67
C THR A 204 -35.02 24.15 -4.99
N TYR A 205 -34.99 24.85 -6.13
CA TYR A 205 -33.89 25.70 -6.58
C TYR A 205 -34.40 27.14 -6.72
N HIS A 206 -33.67 28.08 -6.13
CA HIS A 206 -34.04 29.49 -6.02
C HIS A 206 -32.87 30.38 -6.47
N SER A 207 -33.17 31.51 -7.13
CA SER A 207 -32.16 32.50 -7.52
C SER A 207 -31.73 33.33 -6.30
N LEU A 208 -30.42 33.57 -6.15
CA LEU A 208 -29.90 34.58 -5.23
C LEU A 208 -29.74 35.96 -5.90
N HIS A 209 -29.78 36.00 -7.23
CA HIS A 209 -29.75 37.25 -7.98
C HIS A 209 -31.17 37.78 -8.21
N THR A 210 -31.42 39.02 -7.79
CA THR A 210 -32.65 39.77 -8.08
C THR A 210 -32.57 40.38 -9.49
N PRO A 211 -33.32 39.88 -10.48
CA PRO A 211 -33.21 40.36 -11.86
C PRO A 211 -33.68 41.81 -11.99
N PHE A 212 -32.89 42.64 -12.66
CA PHE A 212 -33.25 44.02 -12.96
C PHE A 212 -34.49 44.05 -13.88
N GLY A 213 -35.56 44.74 -13.47
CA GLY A 213 -36.89 44.62 -14.06
C GLY A 213 -37.02 45.05 -15.52
N GLY A 214 -36.87 44.09 -16.45
CA GLY A 214 -37.23 44.25 -17.85
C GLY A 214 -38.76 44.19 -18.07
N PRO A 215 -39.33 44.93 -19.04
CA PRO A 215 -40.77 45.00 -19.25
C PRO A 215 -41.30 43.72 -19.91
N GLY A 216 -41.79 42.76 -19.11
CA GLY A 216 -42.17 41.44 -19.66
C GLY A 216 -42.99 40.48 -18.77
N SER A 217 -43.55 40.92 -17.63
CA SER A 217 -44.52 40.13 -16.87
C SER A 217 -45.61 41.03 -16.29
N ALA A 218 -46.87 40.56 -16.27
CA ALA A 218 -48.04 41.42 -16.11
C ALA A 218 -48.80 41.14 -14.81
N GLN A 219 -48.67 42.05 -13.84
CA GLN A 219 -49.75 42.48 -12.95
C GLN A 219 -49.38 43.84 -12.33
N PRO A 220 -50.19 44.90 -12.49
CA PRO A 220 -49.91 46.21 -11.89
C PRO A 220 -50.41 46.27 -10.45
N MET A 221 -49.51 46.29 -9.46
CA MET A 221 -49.89 46.63 -8.10
C MET A 221 -50.13 48.15 -7.99
N SER A 222 -51.22 48.55 -7.34
CA SER A 222 -51.70 49.93 -7.35
C SER A 222 -50.83 50.88 -6.51
N LEU A 223 -50.70 52.12 -6.96
CA LEU A 223 -49.95 53.17 -6.28
C LEU A 223 -50.58 53.51 -4.91
N VAL A 224 -49.95 53.03 -3.83
CA VAL A 224 -50.31 53.26 -2.43
C VAL A 224 -49.01 53.55 -1.65
N GLU A 225 -49.10 54.36 -0.59
CA GLU A 225 -47.96 54.75 0.23
C GLU A 225 -47.31 53.54 0.94
N PRO A 226 -45.98 53.56 1.16
CA PRO A 226 -45.26 52.42 1.70
C PRO A 226 -45.66 52.12 3.14
N LYS A 227 -46.27 50.96 3.37
CA LYS A 227 -46.37 50.35 4.70
C LYS A 227 -44.99 49.83 5.10
N GLU A 228 -44.70 49.81 6.40
CA GLU A 228 -43.36 49.53 6.96
C GLU A 228 -42.91 48.05 6.85
N SER A 229 -43.50 47.26 5.95
CA SER A 229 -43.19 45.84 5.74
C SER A 229 -43.57 45.43 4.30
N GLU A 230 -42.72 45.76 3.33
CA GLU A 230 -42.76 45.14 2.00
C GLU A 230 -41.85 43.90 2.00
N GLU A 231 -42.36 42.78 1.52
CA GLU A 231 -41.62 41.51 1.44
C GLU A 231 -41.35 41.14 -0.02
N MET A 232 -40.13 40.67 -0.30
CA MET A 232 -39.74 40.08 -1.57
C MET A 232 -39.80 38.55 -1.47
N SER A 233 -40.58 37.91 -2.35
CA SER A 233 -40.60 36.46 -2.50
C SER A 233 -39.53 35.97 -3.47
N LEU A 234 -38.95 34.79 -3.20
CA LEU A 234 -37.89 34.20 -4.02
C LEU A 234 -38.38 32.92 -4.71
N PRO A 235 -39.12 33.04 -5.84
CA PRO A 235 -39.85 31.91 -6.43
C PRO A 235 -38.92 30.76 -6.85
N VAL A 236 -39.45 29.55 -6.72
CA VAL A 236 -38.81 28.30 -7.16
C VAL A 236 -38.67 28.31 -8.69
N PHE A 237 -37.45 28.42 -9.21
CA PHE A 237 -37.19 28.36 -10.66
C PHE A 237 -37.04 26.91 -11.17
N GLY A 238 -36.81 25.96 -10.26
CA GLY A 238 -36.64 24.56 -10.59
C GLY A 238 -36.92 23.64 -9.42
N LEU A 239 -37.37 22.43 -9.71
CA LEU A 239 -37.80 21.44 -8.72
C LEU A 239 -37.29 20.06 -9.11
N ALA A 240 -36.65 19.37 -8.18
CA ALA A 240 -36.42 17.93 -8.27
C ALA A 240 -37.17 17.21 -7.14
N SER A 241 -37.80 16.08 -7.44
CA SER A 241 -38.58 15.31 -6.46
C SER A 241 -38.20 13.84 -6.47
N TYR A 242 -38.21 13.22 -5.29
CA TYR A 242 -37.91 11.80 -5.09
C TYR A 242 -39.10 11.09 -4.44
N LYS A 243 -39.41 9.88 -4.88
CA LYS A 243 -40.62 9.10 -4.52
C LYS A 243 -41.96 9.82 -4.75
N PHE A 244 -42.00 10.87 -5.57
CA PHE A 244 -43.23 11.60 -5.91
C PHE A 244 -44.28 10.68 -6.54
N ARG A 245 -45.45 10.58 -5.89
CA ARG A 245 -46.63 9.88 -6.41
C ARG A 245 -47.68 10.92 -6.81
N GLY A 246 -47.86 11.13 -8.11
CA GLY A 246 -48.73 12.19 -8.63
C GLY A 246 -50.16 12.15 -8.07
N SER A 247 -50.74 10.97 -7.83
CA SER A 247 -52.14 10.79 -7.41
C SER A 247 -52.55 11.39 -6.04
N VAL A 248 -51.65 12.02 -5.29
CA VAL A 248 -51.94 12.75 -4.03
C VAL A 248 -51.54 14.24 -4.13
N TRP A 249 -50.59 14.56 -5.00
CA TRP A 249 -50.09 15.92 -5.21
C TRP A 249 -50.75 16.64 -6.39
N THR A 250 -51.30 15.87 -7.34
CA THR A 250 -51.97 16.36 -8.55
C THR A 250 -53.38 15.77 -8.64
N GLU A 251 -54.29 16.30 -7.82
CA GLU A 251 -55.72 15.92 -7.85
C GLU A 251 -56.45 16.57 -9.03
N THR A 252 -55.94 17.70 -9.54
CA THR A 252 -56.36 18.32 -10.80
C THR A 252 -55.52 17.81 -11.99
N GLY A 253 -56.19 17.55 -13.11
CA GLY A 253 -55.68 16.67 -14.15
C GLY A 253 -54.66 17.31 -15.10
N GLY A 254 -53.49 16.67 -15.24
CA GLY A 254 -52.56 16.87 -16.37
C GLY A 254 -51.65 18.10 -16.28
N SER A 255 -52.20 19.28 -16.00
CA SER A 255 -51.47 20.57 -15.88
C SER A 255 -50.31 20.49 -14.90
N GLU A 256 -50.54 20.00 -13.68
CA GLU A 256 -49.52 20.00 -12.63
C GLU A 256 -48.37 19.01 -12.92
N ASN A 257 -48.64 17.90 -13.62
CA ASN A 257 -47.57 17.03 -14.09
C ASN A 257 -46.74 17.69 -15.20
N GLN A 258 -47.30 18.61 -15.99
CA GLN A 258 -46.51 19.45 -16.90
C GLN A 258 -45.67 20.49 -16.13
N LEU A 259 -46.20 21.06 -15.03
CA LEU A 259 -45.47 21.98 -14.15
C LEU A 259 -44.28 21.33 -13.43
N VAL A 260 -44.45 20.12 -12.86
CA VAL A 260 -43.31 19.37 -12.28
C VAL A 260 -42.25 19.10 -13.33
N ASN A 261 -42.64 18.65 -14.52
CA ASN A 261 -41.70 18.33 -15.60
C ASN A 261 -41.01 19.57 -16.17
N SER A 262 -41.67 20.73 -16.24
CA SER A 262 -41.06 21.97 -16.71
C SER A 262 -40.07 22.54 -15.69
N LEU A 263 -40.41 22.54 -14.40
CA LEU A 263 -39.49 22.91 -13.31
C LEU A 263 -38.30 21.96 -13.20
N PHE A 264 -38.48 20.66 -13.45
CA PHE A 264 -37.40 19.68 -13.50
C PHE A 264 -36.46 19.93 -14.69
N GLN A 265 -37.01 20.17 -15.88
CA GLN A 265 -36.24 20.51 -17.08
C GLN A 265 -35.52 21.85 -16.97
N ALA A 266 -36.11 22.83 -16.27
CA ALA A 266 -35.47 24.11 -15.96
C ALA A 266 -34.24 23.92 -15.05
N ALA A 267 -34.37 23.15 -13.96
CA ALA A 267 -33.25 22.82 -13.08
C ALA A 267 -32.13 22.06 -13.82
N ASP A 268 -32.49 21.02 -14.58
CA ASP A 268 -31.54 20.19 -15.36
C ASP A 268 -30.78 21.01 -16.42
N LYS A 269 -31.47 21.91 -17.13
CA LYS A 269 -30.86 22.83 -18.10
C LYS A 269 -29.93 23.85 -17.43
N TRP A 270 -30.35 24.42 -16.30
CA TRP A 270 -29.54 25.39 -15.54
C TRP A 270 -28.26 24.76 -14.98
N LEU A 271 -28.36 23.58 -14.37
CA LEU A 271 -27.22 22.85 -13.82
C LEU A 271 -26.20 22.45 -14.90
N ARG A 272 -26.66 22.05 -16.11
CA ARG A 272 -25.74 21.83 -17.24
C ARG A 272 -25.02 23.11 -17.66
N SER A 273 -25.73 24.24 -17.75
CA SER A 273 -25.11 25.54 -18.08
C SER A 273 -24.06 25.97 -17.05
N CYS A 274 -24.28 25.70 -15.76
CA CYS A 274 -23.28 25.94 -14.72
C CYS A 274 -22.06 25.02 -14.90
N HIS A 275 -22.30 23.73 -15.13
CA HIS A 275 -21.23 22.73 -15.27
C HIS A 275 -20.38 22.93 -16.53
N GLU A 276 -20.99 23.40 -17.63
CA GLU A 276 -20.27 23.75 -18.86
C GLU A 276 -19.34 24.96 -18.66
N ALA A 277 -19.72 25.92 -17.80
CA ALA A 277 -18.85 27.02 -17.40
C ALA A 277 -17.68 26.54 -16.52
N GLU A 278 -17.93 25.74 -15.48
CA GLU A 278 -16.87 25.13 -14.65
C GLU A 278 -15.89 24.27 -15.49
N MET A 279 -16.42 23.52 -16.45
CA MET A 279 -15.64 22.67 -17.36
C MET A 279 -14.89 23.45 -18.44
N ALA A 280 -15.11 24.76 -18.57
CA ALA A 280 -14.29 25.67 -19.38
C ALA A 280 -13.10 26.20 -18.56
N GLU A 281 -13.31 26.66 -17.32
CA GLU A 281 -12.23 27.18 -16.47
C GLU A 281 -11.31 26.08 -15.90
N SER A 282 -11.83 24.89 -15.59
CA SER A 282 -11.04 23.81 -14.97
C SER A 282 -10.01 23.12 -15.88
N LYS A 283 -9.88 23.55 -17.15
CA LYS A 283 -9.02 22.90 -18.15
C LYS A 283 -7.66 23.59 -18.31
N VAL A 284 -6.62 22.86 -17.88
CA VAL A 284 -5.19 23.04 -18.21
C VAL A 284 -4.44 24.15 -17.44
N VAL A 285 -4.39 24.03 -16.11
CA VAL A 285 -3.20 24.43 -15.34
C VAL A 285 -2.69 23.22 -14.55
N VAL A 286 -1.52 22.68 -14.92
CA VAL A 286 -0.89 21.57 -14.19
C VAL A 286 -0.27 22.11 -12.90
N PRO A 287 -0.62 21.62 -11.69
CA PRO A 287 -0.11 22.16 -10.45
C PRO A 287 1.42 22.11 -10.38
N GLU A 288 2.02 23.21 -9.93
CA GLU A 288 3.48 23.40 -9.88
C GLU A 288 4.20 22.32 -9.04
N SER A 289 3.52 21.80 -8.00
CA SER A 289 3.98 20.67 -7.19
C SER A 289 4.19 19.38 -7.99
N VAL A 290 3.35 19.12 -9.00
CA VAL A 290 3.46 17.96 -9.91
C VAL A 290 4.66 18.14 -10.85
N LEU A 291 4.88 19.37 -11.34
CA LEU A 291 6.04 19.69 -12.19
C LEU A 291 7.36 19.59 -11.39
N LYS A 292 7.39 20.11 -10.15
CA LYS A 292 8.51 19.96 -9.21
C LYS A 292 8.79 18.49 -8.85
N LYS A 293 7.75 17.66 -8.75
CA LYS A 293 7.89 16.20 -8.55
C LYS A 293 8.54 15.53 -9.78
N ARG A 294 8.02 15.77 -10.99
CA ARG A 294 8.55 15.18 -12.24
C ARG A 294 10.03 15.49 -12.44
N LYS A 295 10.43 16.76 -12.31
CA LYS A 295 11.85 17.16 -12.40
C LYS A 295 12.75 16.37 -11.45
N ARG A 296 12.34 16.21 -10.18
CA ARG A 296 13.10 15.42 -9.18
C ARG A 296 13.15 13.93 -9.51
N GLU A 297 12.09 13.38 -10.09
CA GLU A 297 12.04 11.98 -10.54
C GLU A 297 12.93 11.76 -11.78
N GLU A 298 13.00 12.73 -12.69
CA GLU A 298 13.91 12.77 -13.86
C GLU A 298 15.38 12.93 -13.43
N GLU A 299 15.67 13.86 -12.51
CA GLU A 299 16.99 14.05 -11.88
C GLU A 299 17.47 12.76 -11.20
N TRP A 300 16.64 12.13 -10.36
CA TRP A 300 16.98 10.89 -9.68
C TRP A 300 17.11 9.72 -10.66
N ALA A 301 16.30 9.65 -11.72
CA ALA A 301 16.46 8.65 -12.78
C ALA A 301 17.79 8.81 -13.53
N LEU A 302 18.20 10.05 -13.83
CA LEU A 302 19.47 10.37 -14.47
C LEU A 302 20.66 10.03 -13.56
N GLU A 303 20.64 10.46 -12.30
CA GLU A 303 21.68 10.16 -11.31
C GLU A 303 21.82 8.65 -11.08
N LYS A 304 20.70 7.94 -10.91
CA LYS A 304 20.65 6.48 -10.77
C LYS A 304 21.17 5.76 -12.01
N LYS A 305 20.94 6.29 -13.22
CA LYS A 305 21.52 5.77 -14.47
C LYS A 305 23.03 5.98 -14.51
N GLN A 306 23.52 7.19 -14.22
CA GLN A 306 24.94 7.52 -14.18
C GLN A 306 25.68 6.65 -13.14
N ASN A 307 25.15 6.54 -11.92
CA ASN A 307 25.70 5.69 -10.85
C ASN A 307 25.71 4.20 -11.26
N ALA A 308 24.67 3.71 -11.94
CA ALA A 308 24.64 2.34 -12.46
C ALA A 308 25.65 2.10 -13.59
N GLU A 309 25.91 3.10 -14.45
CA GLU A 309 26.93 3.02 -15.51
C GLU A 309 28.36 3.10 -14.95
N ALA A 310 28.61 3.96 -13.96
CA ALA A 310 29.86 4.02 -13.23
C ALA A 310 30.14 2.69 -12.49
N ALA A 311 29.14 2.13 -11.80
CA ALA A 311 29.25 0.83 -11.14
C ALA A 311 29.51 -0.31 -12.15
N LYS A 312 28.88 -0.30 -13.33
CA LYS A 312 29.17 -1.28 -14.41
C LYS A 312 30.62 -1.20 -14.88
N LYS A 313 31.16 0.01 -15.10
CA LYS A 313 32.57 0.23 -15.50
C LYS A 313 33.53 -0.32 -14.43
N LYS A 314 33.39 0.13 -13.18
CA LYS A 314 34.17 -0.36 -12.04
C LYS A 314 34.08 -1.88 -11.89
N ASN A 315 32.89 -2.48 -12.01
CA ASN A 315 32.72 -3.93 -11.87
C ASN A 315 33.39 -4.72 -13.00
N ALA A 316 33.45 -4.18 -14.23
CA ALA A 316 34.18 -4.78 -15.34
C ALA A 316 35.71 -4.74 -15.13
N GLU A 317 36.22 -3.66 -14.53
CA GLU A 317 37.63 -3.50 -14.15
C GLU A 317 38.00 -4.41 -12.97
N ASN A 318 37.22 -4.39 -11.88
CA ASN A 318 37.35 -5.30 -10.74
C ASN A 318 37.35 -6.77 -11.20
N ARG A 319 36.47 -7.16 -12.13
CA ARG A 319 36.44 -8.54 -12.66
C ARG A 319 37.72 -8.94 -13.39
N LYS A 320 38.33 -8.03 -14.18
CA LYS A 320 39.63 -8.27 -14.83
C LYS A 320 40.76 -8.39 -13.81
N LEU A 321 40.75 -7.54 -12.78
CA LEU A 321 41.72 -7.55 -11.69
C LEU A 321 41.64 -8.83 -10.84
N ILE A 322 40.43 -9.24 -10.44
CA ILE A 322 40.16 -10.47 -9.67
C ILE A 322 40.67 -11.70 -10.44
N PHE A 323 40.40 -11.79 -11.74
CA PHE A 323 40.88 -12.90 -12.56
C PHE A 323 42.43 -12.98 -12.58
N LYS A 324 43.11 -11.85 -12.82
CA LYS A 324 44.57 -11.78 -12.81
C LYS A 324 45.18 -12.14 -11.44
N ARG A 325 44.58 -11.67 -10.34
CA ARG A 325 45.01 -12.04 -8.98
C ARG A 325 44.84 -13.52 -8.70
N ALA A 326 43.69 -14.10 -9.06
CA ALA A 326 43.44 -15.53 -8.86
C ALA A 326 44.44 -16.41 -9.65
N GLU A 327 44.82 -15.99 -10.87
CA GLU A 327 45.88 -16.62 -11.65
C GLU A 327 47.26 -16.51 -10.97
N GLN A 328 47.61 -15.31 -10.46
CA GLN A 328 48.85 -15.05 -9.73
C GLN A 328 48.95 -15.92 -8.46
N TYR A 329 47.92 -15.94 -7.61
CA TYR A 329 47.89 -16.79 -6.41
C TYR A 329 47.98 -18.28 -6.78
N SER A 330 47.35 -18.72 -7.87
CA SER A 330 47.43 -20.13 -8.30
C SER A 330 48.83 -20.52 -8.77
N LYS A 331 49.58 -19.60 -9.39
CA LYS A 331 51.00 -19.79 -9.73
C LYS A 331 51.86 -19.82 -8.46
N GLU A 332 51.69 -18.82 -7.59
CA GLU A 332 52.40 -18.71 -6.31
C GLU A 332 52.30 -19.97 -5.44
N TYR A 333 51.11 -20.58 -5.31
CA TYR A 333 50.96 -21.83 -4.56
C TYR A 333 51.68 -23.01 -5.22
N ALA A 334 51.58 -23.15 -6.54
CA ALA A 334 52.24 -24.23 -7.29
C ALA A 334 53.76 -24.09 -7.28
N ASP A 335 54.27 -22.86 -7.33
CA ASP A 335 55.71 -22.58 -7.31
C ASP A 335 56.30 -22.78 -5.90
N LYS A 336 55.59 -22.40 -4.84
CA LYS A 336 55.95 -22.74 -3.44
C LYS A 336 55.96 -24.25 -3.18
N GLU A 337 55.04 -25.01 -3.79
CA GLU A 337 55.04 -26.47 -3.68
C GLU A 337 56.26 -27.10 -4.39
N LYS A 338 56.61 -26.62 -5.60
CA LYS A 338 57.84 -27.03 -6.31
C LYS A 338 59.10 -26.66 -5.54
N GLU A 339 59.18 -25.43 -5.01
CA GLU A 339 60.31 -24.91 -4.23
C GLU A 339 60.57 -25.79 -2.99
N LEU A 340 59.53 -26.08 -2.21
CA LEU A 340 59.62 -26.92 -1.03
C LEU A 340 60.05 -28.36 -1.37
N ILE A 341 59.59 -28.91 -2.51
CA ILE A 341 60.07 -30.20 -3.03
C ILE A 341 61.53 -30.12 -3.48
N SER A 342 61.96 -29.01 -4.10
CA SER A 342 63.33 -28.79 -4.55
C SER A 342 64.30 -28.71 -3.37
N LEU A 343 64.00 -27.89 -2.36
CA LEU A 343 64.78 -27.75 -1.14
C LEU A 343 64.94 -29.09 -0.40
N LYS A 344 63.88 -29.91 -0.34
CA LYS A 344 63.94 -31.28 0.21
C LYS A 344 64.85 -32.22 -0.58
N ARG A 345 64.89 -32.09 -1.90
CA ARG A 345 65.82 -32.86 -2.76
C ARG A 345 67.26 -32.38 -2.61
N GLU A 346 67.48 -31.07 -2.60
CA GLU A 346 68.80 -30.46 -2.46
C GLU A 346 69.45 -30.78 -1.11
N ALA A 347 68.69 -30.66 -0.01
CA ALA A 347 69.17 -31.06 1.31
C ALA A 347 69.59 -32.55 1.34
N LYS A 348 68.76 -33.43 0.75
CA LYS A 348 69.06 -34.87 0.66
C LYS A 348 70.29 -35.16 -0.21
N LEU A 349 70.50 -34.42 -1.31
CA LEU A 349 71.72 -34.52 -2.13
C LEU A 349 72.97 -34.06 -1.37
N LYS A 350 72.84 -33.05 -0.50
CA LYS A 350 73.89 -32.59 0.43
C LYS A 350 74.07 -33.49 1.66
N GLY A 351 73.39 -34.64 1.73
CA GLY A 351 73.44 -35.57 2.87
C GLY A 351 72.72 -35.09 4.14
N GLY A 352 72.01 -33.96 4.08
CA GLY A 352 71.27 -33.37 5.19
C GLY A 352 69.75 -33.56 5.09
N PHE A 353 69.04 -33.00 6.08
CA PHE A 353 67.59 -33.01 6.15
C PHE A 353 67.03 -31.59 6.11
N TYR A 354 66.04 -31.35 5.25
CA TYR A 354 65.30 -30.08 5.24
C TYR A 354 64.21 -30.11 6.30
N VAL A 355 64.26 -29.17 7.24
CA VAL A 355 63.23 -28.98 8.27
C VAL A 355 62.16 -28.03 7.73
N ASP A 356 60.91 -28.49 7.67
CA ASP A 356 59.79 -27.63 7.26
C ASP A 356 59.57 -26.47 8.25
N PRO A 357 59.29 -25.24 7.80
CA PRO A 357 59.05 -24.10 8.68
C PRO A 357 57.74 -24.26 9.46
N GLU A 358 57.72 -23.77 10.72
CA GLU A 358 56.52 -23.85 11.57
C GLU A 358 55.29 -23.21 10.90
N ALA A 359 54.18 -23.95 10.89
CA ALA A 359 52.95 -23.52 10.24
C ALA A 359 52.27 -22.38 11.02
N LYS A 360 51.99 -21.26 10.32
CA LYS A 360 51.48 -20.00 10.91
C LYS A 360 49.96 -20.02 11.17
N LEU A 361 49.25 -20.99 10.60
CA LEU A 361 47.79 -21.11 10.61
C LEU A 361 47.33 -22.41 11.28
N LEU A 362 46.38 -22.30 12.20
CA LEU A 362 45.62 -23.44 12.73
C LEU A 362 44.15 -23.35 12.33
N PHE A 363 43.51 -24.51 12.15
CA PHE A 363 42.07 -24.66 12.21
C PHE A 363 41.68 -25.47 13.44
N ILE A 364 40.74 -24.96 14.24
CA ILE A 364 40.33 -25.54 15.51
C ILE A 364 38.85 -25.92 15.43
N ILE A 365 38.53 -27.16 15.76
CA ILE A 365 37.17 -27.72 15.79
C ILE A 365 36.82 -28.11 17.23
N ARG A 366 35.64 -27.72 17.71
CA ARG A 366 35.17 -28.13 19.04
C ARG A 366 34.49 -29.51 18.99
N ILE A 367 34.97 -30.47 19.81
CA ILE A 367 34.50 -31.86 19.79
C ILE A 367 33.65 -32.28 21.01
N ARG A 368 33.63 -31.50 22.10
CA ARG A 368 32.85 -31.77 23.32
C ARG A 368 31.83 -30.67 23.64
N GLY A 369 30.71 -31.09 24.27
CA GLY A 369 29.58 -30.24 24.70
C GLY A 369 29.93 -29.22 25.80
N ILE A 370 28.93 -28.57 26.40
CA ILE A 370 29.14 -27.55 27.47
C ILE A 370 29.10 -28.11 28.91
N ASN A 371 28.67 -29.36 29.08
CA ASN A 371 28.42 -29.98 30.37
C ASN A 371 29.75 -30.36 31.06
N ALA A 372 29.83 -30.14 32.38
CA ALA A 372 31.02 -30.41 33.20
C ALA A 372 32.32 -29.81 32.62
N ILE A 373 32.31 -28.49 32.36
CA ILE A 373 33.49 -27.71 31.95
C ILE A 373 33.74 -26.62 32.99
N ASP A 374 35.00 -26.44 33.41
CA ASP A 374 35.38 -25.40 34.34
C ASP A 374 35.15 -23.98 33.76
N PRO A 375 34.86 -22.97 34.60
CA PRO A 375 34.56 -21.61 34.12
C PRO A 375 35.67 -20.97 33.27
N LYS A 376 36.95 -21.30 33.52
CA LYS A 376 38.10 -20.70 32.83
C LYS A 376 38.21 -21.25 31.40
N THR A 377 38.13 -22.57 31.21
CA THR A 377 38.04 -23.24 29.90
C THR A 377 36.79 -22.82 29.14
N LYS A 378 35.63 -22.73 29.81
CA LYS A 378 34.38 -22.24 29.22
C LYS A 378 34.53 -20.81 28.67
N LYS A 379 35.24 -19.93 29.39
CA LYS A 379 35.55 -18.56 28.92
C LYS A 379 36.53 -18.56 27.74
N ILE A 380 37.56 -19.41 27.72
CA ILE A 380 38.49 -19.52 26.59
C ILE A 380 37.75 -19.98 25.31
N LEU A 381 36.89 -21.00 25.40
CA LEU A 381 36.08 -21.45 24.26
C LEU A 381 35.15 -20.35 23.73
N GLN A 382 34.65 -19.46 24.60
CA GLN A 382 33.89 -18.27 24.17
C GLN A 382 34.76 -17.24 23.43
N LEU A 383 35.99 -16.98 23.91
CA LEU A 383 36.95 -16.07 23.26
C LEU A 383 37.36 -16.59 21.86
N LEU A 384 37.58 -17.91 21.74
CA LEU A 384 37.81 -18.59 20.45
C LEU A 384 36.57 -18.68 19.55
N ARG A 385 35.41 -18.12 19.97
CA ARG A 385 34.11 -18.17 19.27
C ARG A 385 33.51 -19.57 19.11
N LEU A 386 34.07 -20.59 19.77
CA LEU A 386 33.68 -22.01 19.72
C LEU A 386 32.45 -22.31 20.62
N ARG A 387 31.33 -21.61 20.38
CA ARG A 387 30.13 -21.65 21.23
C ARG A 387 29.38 -23.00 21.18
N GLN A 388 29.26 -23.62 20.02
CA GLN A 388 28.56 -24.90 19.80
C GLN A 388 29.56 -26.03 19.51
N ILE A 389 29.11 -27.29 19.61
CA ILE A 389 29.88 -28.44 19.11
C ILE A 389 30.02 -28.37 17.58
N PHE A 390 31.12 -28.87 17.05
CA PHE A 390 31.46 -28.84 15.62
C PHE A 390 31.50 -27.42 15.00
N ASN A 391 31.60 -26.37 15.82
CA ASN A 391 32.09 -25.09 15.34
C ASN A 391 33.58 -25.21 14.99
N GLY A 392 33.96 -24.70 13.82
CA GLY A 392 35.33 -24.54 13.35
C GLY A 392 35.74 -23.07 13.24
N VAL A 393 36.98 -22.73 13.62
CA VAL A 393 37.52 -21.36 13.57
C VAL A 393 39.01 -21.41 13.18
N PHE A 394 39.45 -20.49 12.30
CA PHE A 394 40.87 -20.27 12.00
C PHE A 394 41.56 -19.48 13.12
N LEU A 395 42.84 -19.74 13.39
CA LEU A 395 43.63 -19.01 14.39
C LEU A 395 45.08 -18.82 13.94
N LYS A 396 45.63 -17.62 14.16
CA LYS A 396 47.05 -17.31 13.97
C LYS A 396 47.87 -17.94 15.08
N VAL A 397 48.93 -18.65 14.72
CA VAL A 397 49.86 -19.23 15.68
C VAL A 397 50.68 -18.12 16.35
N ASN A 398 50.74 -18.19 17.68
CA ASN A 398 51.47 -17.29 18.57
C ASN A 398 51.67 -18.05 19.90
N LYS A 399 52.77 -17.82 20.61
CA LYS A 399 53.04 -18.39 21.94
C LYS A 399 51.85 -18.20 22.91
N ALA A 400 51.17 -17.06 22.83
CA ALA A 400 49.97 -16.78 23.61
C ALA A 400 48.75 -17.63 23.20
N THR A 401 48.49 -17.80 21.89
CA THR A 401 47.36 -18.62 21.41
C THR A 401 47.59 -20.11 21.65
N MET A 402 48.84 -20.59 21.54
CA MET A 402 49.22 -21.97 21.87
C MET A 402 49.06 -22.27 23.38
N ASN A 403 49.51 -21.38 24.26
CA ASN A 403 49.28 -21.54 25.70
C ASN A 403 47.79 -21.50 26.07
N MET A 404 46.98 -20.72 25.36
CA MET A 404 45.52 -20.72 25.52
C MET A 404 44.87 -22.02 24.99
N LEU A 405 45.39 -22.59 23.89
CA LEU A 405 44.92 -23.87 23.33
C LEU A 405 45.21 -25.06 24.24
N ARG A 406 46.43 -25.18 24.79
CA ARG A 406 46.83 -26.23 25.75
C ARG A 406 45.84 -26.36 26.93
N ARG A 407 45.23 -25.26 27.36
CA ARG A 407 44.23 -25.25 28.45
C ARG A 407 42.84 -25.77 28.06
N VAL A 408 42.50 -25.75 26.77
CA VAL A 408 41.20 -26.27 26.24
C VAL A 408 41.35 -27.54 25.40
N GLU A 409 42.58 -28.04 25.27
CA GLU A 409 43.01 -29.20 24.50
C GLU A 409 42.11 -30.44 24.66
N PRO A 410 41.63 -30.83 25.87
CA PRO A 410 40.72 -31.96 26.02
C PRO A 410 39.30 -31.77 25.45
N TYR A 411 38.96 -30.60 24.90
CA TYR A 411 37.63 -30.22 24.40
C TYR A 411 37.59 -29.83 22.91
N VAL A 412 38.76 -29.59 22.32
CA VAL A 412 38.95 -29.21 20.91
C VAL A 412 39.84 -30.22 20.21
N THR A 413 39.87 -30.16 18.89
CA THR A 413 40.97 -30.71 18.10
C THR A 413 41.42 -29.67 17.10
N TYR A 414 42.72 -29.66 16.79
CA TYR A 414 43.31 -28.66 15.91
C TYR A 414 44.45 -29.24 15.09
N GLY A 415 44.85 -28.49 14.07
CA GLY A 415 45.97 -28.83 13.20
C GLY A 415 46.08 -27.85 12.04
N PHE A 416 46.92 -28.18 11.06
CA PHE A 416 47.30 -27.30 9.97
C PHE A 416 46.41 -27.54 8.74
N PRO A 417 45.55 -26.58 8.33
CA PRO A 417 44.67 -26.76 7.20
C PRO A 417 45.41 -26.52 5.87
N ASN A 418 45.24 -27.41 4.90
CA ASN A 418 45.77 -27.23 3.55
C ASN A 418 44.86 -26.34 2.68
N LEU A 419 45.43 -25.80 1.59
CA LEU A 419 44.74 -24.92 0.63
C LEU A 419 43.36 -25.45 0.20
N LYS A 420 43.27 -26.75 -0.12
CA LYS A 420 42.00 -27.40 -0.51
C LYS A 420 40.96 -27.35 0.62
N SER A 421 41.36 -27.65 1.86
CA SER A 421 40.45 -27.64 3.00
C SER A 421 40.02 -26.21 3.38
N VAL A 422 40.92 -25.21 3.27
CA VAL A 422 40.57 -23.79 3.43
C VAL A 422 39.56 -23.34 2.37
N LYS A 423 39.82 -23.64 1.09
CA LYS A 423 38.89 -23.35 -0.02
C LYS A 423 37.54 -24.02 0.21
N GLU A 424 37.50 -25.33 0.48
CA GLU A 424 36.23 -26.03 0.69
C GLU A 424 35.43 -25.49 1.89
N LEU A 425 36.09 -25.12 3.00
CA LEU A 425 35.42 -24.51 4.15
C LEU A 425 34.78 -23.17 3.78
N ILE A 426 35.51 -22.28 3.11
CA ILE A 426 35.02 -20.95 2.73
C ILE A 426 33.93 -21.04 1.66
N TYR A 427 34.09 -21.87 0.62
CA TYR A 427 33.06 -22.02 -0.42
C TYR A 427 31.80 -22.75 0.03
N LYS A 428 31.91 -23.84 0.81
CA LYS A 428 30.73 -24.66 1.18
C LYS A 428 30.04 -24.16 2.46
N ARG A 429 30.77 -23.47 3.34
CA ARG A 429 30.33 -23.14 4.71
C ARG A 429 30.70 -21.74 5.17
N GLY A 430 31.24 -20.89 4.29
CA GLY A 430 31.55 -19.50 4.58
C GLY A 430 30.31 -18.64 4.76
N TYR A 431 30.25 -17.95 5.90
CA TYR A 431 29.30 -16.88 6.15
C TYR A 431 30.08 -15.63 6.58
N GLY A 432 29.76 -14.49 5.97
CA GLY A 432 30.26 -13.18 6.36
C GLY A 432 29.44 -12.58 7.50
N LYS A 433 30.09 -11.77 8.33
CA LYS A 433 29.47 -10.96 9.38
C LYS A 433 29.37 -9.50 8.90
N LEU A 434 28.23 -9.14 8.32
CA LEU A 434 27.89 -7.75 7.97
C LEU A 434 26.85 -7.21 8.95
N ASN A 435 27.05 -5.99 9.46
CA ASN A 435 26.12 -5.31 10.38
C ASN A 435 25.63 -6.21 11.55
N HIS A 436 26.54 -7.02 12.09
CA HIS A 436 26.32 -8.05 13.12
C HIS A 436 25.42 -9.24 12.72
N GLN A 437 24.81 -9.21 11.53
CA GLN A 437 24.06 -10.30 10.94
C GLN A 437 25.00 -11.33 10.28
N ARG A 438 24.47 -12.54 10.03
CA ARG A 438 25.18 -13.65 9.37
C ARG A 438 24.62 -13.81 7.96
N ILE A 439 25.44 -13.55 6.94
CA ILE A 439 25.06 -13.60 5.52
C ILE A 439 25.94 -14.63 4.80
N ALA A 440 25.38 -15.41 3.87
CA ALA A 440 26.14 -16.40 3.11
C ALA A 440 27.09 -15.72 2.10
N LEU A 441 28.26 -16.30 1.85
CA LEU A 441 29.23 -15.75 0.88
C LEU A 441 28.87 -16.15 -0.56
N THR A 442 27.75 -15.63 -1.06
CA THR A 442 27.29 -15.87 -2.45
C THR A 442 28.00 -14.97 -3.46
N ASP A 443 28.14 -13.68 -3.15
CA ASP A 443 28.66 -12.66 -4.07
C ASP A 443 29.91 -11.97 -3.52
N ASN A 444 30.88 -11.65 -4.39
CA ASN A 444 32.09 -10.91 -4.02
C ASN A 444 31.77 -9.53 -3.42
N SER A 445 30.65 -8.90 -3.78
CA SER A 445 30.16 -7.64 -3.20
C SER A 445 30.08 -7.66 -1.67
N ILE A 446 29.78 -8.83 -1.08
CA ILE A 446 29.68 -9.05 0.36
C ILE A 446 31.06 -8.98 1.02
N VAL A 447 32.11 -9.41 0.30
CA VAL A 447 33.51 -9.34 0.74
C VAL A 447 34.06 -7.92 0.53
N GLU A 448 33.85 -7.31 -0.65
CA GLU A 448 34.30 -5.94 -0.96
C GLU A 448 33.68 -4.91 0.02
N GLN A 449 32.40 -5.05 0.37
CA GLN A 449 31.74 -4.16 1.35
C GLN A 449 32.35 -4.26 2.76
N ALA A 450 32.81 -5.44 3.17
CA ALA A 450 33.38 -5.66 4.50
C ALA A 450 34.89 -5.34 4.58
N LEU A 451 35.65 -5.76 3.56
CA LEU A 451 37.11 -5.85 3.60
C LEU A 451 37.80 -5.10 2.45
N GLY A 452 37.07 -4.42 1.56
CA GLY A 452 37.66 -3.66 0.45
C GLY A 452 38.62 -2.55 0.91
N LYS A 453 38.42 -2.01 2.13
CA LYS A 453 39.37 -1.08 2.79
C LYS A 453 40.76 -1.68 3.02
N HIS A 454 40.87 -3.00 3.04
CA HIS A 454 42.09 -3.78 3.25
C HIS A 454 42.61 -4.39 1.94
N GLY A 455 42.08 -3.98 0.78
CA GLY A 455 42.47 -4.50 -0.55
C GLY A 455 41.91 -5.88 -0.89
N ILE A 456 41.11 -6.48 -0.01
CA ILE A 456 40.46 -7.78 -0.17
C ILE A 456 39.10 -7.56 -0.86
N ILE A 457 38.98 -7.96 -2.12
CA ILE A 457 37.82 -7.66 -2.98
C ILE A 457 36.99 -8.93 -3.23
N CYS A 458 37.64 -10.09 -3.34
CA CYS A 458 37.00 -11.36 -3.69
C CYS A 458 37.25 -12.49 -2.67
N THR A 459 36.57 -13.62 -2.84
CA THR A 459 36.81 -14.83 -2.05
C THR A 459 38.26 -15.33 -2.12
N GLU A 460 38.94 -15.18 -3.26
CA GLU A 460 40.31 -15.69 -3.42
C GLU A 460 41.35 -14.81 -2.71
N ASP A 461 41.15 -13.48 -2.68
CA ASP A 461 41.94 -12.59 -1.82
C ASP A 461 41.76 -13.00 -0.35
N LEU A 462 40.52 -13.30 0.07
CA LEU A 462 40.19 -13.72 1.44
C LEU A 462 40.80 -15.09 1.79
N ILE A 463 40.75 -16.06 0.88
CA ILE A 463 41.40 -17.37 1.04
C ILE A 463 42.92 -17.22 1.12
N HIS A 464 43.51 -16.35 0.29
CA HIS A 464 44.95 -16.09 0.30
C HIS A 464 45.39 -15.46 1.63
N GLU A 465 44.75 -14.37 2.05
CA GLU A 465 45.06 -13.66 3.30
C GLU A 465 44.92 -14.58 4.54
N ILE A 466 43.92 -15.48 4.54
CA ILE A 466 43.75 -16.50 5.59
C ILE A 466 44.89 -17.53 5.56
N LEU A 467 45.27 -18.04 4.39
CA LEU A 467 46.28 -19.11 4.26
C LEU A 467 47.71 -18.63 4.50
N THR A 468 48.10 -17.47 3.95
CA THR A 468 49.44 -16.88 4.15
C THR A 468 49.59 -16.22 5.52
N VAL A 469 48.46 -15.92 6.18
CA VAL A 469 48.37 -15.28 7.49
C VAL A 469 48.94 -13.84 7.48
N GLY A 470 48.51 -13.08 6.48
CA GLY A 470 48.96 -11.73 6.14
C GLY A 470 48.66 -10.64 7.19
N PRO A 471 48.81 -9.35 6.80
CA PRO A 471 48.70 -8.21 7.72
C PRO A 471 47.27 -7.96 8.21
N HIS A 472 46.24 -8.34 7.45
CA HIS A 472 44.82 -8.13 7.72
C HIS A 472 44.06 -9.44 8.04
N PHE A 473 44.80 -10.51 8.33
CA PHE A 473 44.28 -11.81 8.78
C PHE A 473 43.27 -11.69 9.93
N LYS A 474 43.49 -10.78 10.88
CA LYS A 474 42.64 -10.59 12.06
C LYS A 474 41.26 -10.06 11.65
N GLU A 475 41.23 -9.12 10.73
CA GLU A 475 40.04 -8.46 10.19
C GLU A 475 39.26 -9.47 9.31
N ALA A 476 39.97 -10.15 8.40
CA ALA A 476 39.45 -11.24 7.57
C ALA A 476 38.80 -12.38 8.39
N ASN A 477 39.49 -12.86 9.43
CA ASN A 477 39.00 -13.93 10.30
C ASN A 477 37.85 -13.46 11.22
N ASN A 478 37.79 -12.19 11.59
CA ASN A 478 36.68 -11.62 12.36
C ASN A 478 35.42 -11.39 11.50
N PHE A 479 35.59 -11.07 10.21
CA PHE A 479 34.51 -11.06 9.22
C PHE A 479 33.92 -12.46 9.01
N LEU A 480 34.76 -13.49 8.92
CA LEU A 480 34.30 -14.88 8.87
C LEU A 480 33.54 -15.27 10.15
N TRP A 481 32.29 -15.68 10.00
CA TRP A 481 31.50 -16.30 11.06
C TRP A 481 32.05 -17.70 11.38
N PRO A 482 32.04 -18.17 12.64
CA PRO A 482 32.47 -19.53 12.98
C PRO A 482 31.76 -20.60 12.14
N PHE A 483 32.55 -21.43 11.44
CA PHE A 483 32.05 -22.44 10.53
C PHE A 483 31.23 -23.48 11.29
N GLN A 484 29.95 -23.61 10.97
CA GLN A 484 29.13 -24.71 11.49
C GLN A 484 29.39 -25.95 10.62
N LEU A 485 30.12 -26.93 11.16
CA LEU A 485 30.46 -28.17 10.50
C LEU A 485 29.40 -29.26 10.81
N LYS A 486 29.27 -30.28 9.97
CA LYS A 486 28.43 -31.46 10.29
C LYS A 486 29.17 -32.35 11.30
N ALA A 487 28.45 -33.27 11.93
CA ALA A 487 29.11 -34.42 12.55
C ALA A 487 29.93 -35.20 11.50
N PRO A 488 31.13 -35.70 11.84
CA PRO A 488 31.99 -36.38 10.88
C PRO A 488 31.38 -37.69 10.40
N LEU A 489 31.40 -37.92 9.09
CA LEU A 489 31.07 -39.22 8.49
C LEU A 489 32.01 -40.30 9.04
N GLY A 490 31.46 -41.44 9.47
CA GLY A 490 32.21 -42.48 10.21
C GLY A 490 32.55 -42.11 11.67
N GLY A 491 32.10 -40.96 12.18
CA GLY A 491 32.21 -40.59 13.59
C GLY A 491 33.59 -40.12 14.06
N LEU A 492 33.75 -40.12 15.39
CA LEU A 492 35.00 -39.85 16.12
C LEU A 492 35.36 -41.12 16.92
N LYS A 493 36.66 -41.45 17.01
CA LYS A 493 37.20 -42.63 17.68
C LYS A 493 36.96 -42.57 19.20
N LYS A 494 37.62 -41.62 19.89
CA LYS A 494 37.51 -41.43 21.35
C LYS A 494 37.63 -39.94 21.69
N LYS A 495 36.50 -39.30 22.00
CA LYS A 495 36.39 -37.84 22.24
C LYS A 495 37.07 -37.32 23.53
N ARG A 496 37.54 -38.21 24.42
CA ARG A 496 38.19 -37.86 25.70
C ARG A 496 39.71 -37.94 25.64
N ASN A 497 40.23 -38.91 24.88
CA ASN A 497 41.65 -39.20 24.73
C ASN A 497 42.34 -38.24 23.77
N HIS A 498 43.63 -38.02 23.98
CA HIS A 498 44.46 -37.23 23.05
C HIS A 498 44.66 -37.99 21.73
N TYR A 499 44.92 -37.28 20.62
CA TYR A 499 45.10 -37.89 19.30
C TYR A 499 46.22 -38.95 19.28
N VAL A 500 47.33 -38.69 20.00
CA VAL A 500 48.46 -39.62 20.16
C VAL A 500 48.07 -40.93 20.85
N GLU A 501 47.04 -40.91 21.70
CA GLU A 501 46.48 -42.10 22.38
C GLU A 501 45.47 -42.87 21.49
N GLY A 502 45.42 -42.58 20.19
CA GLY A 502 44.38 -43.05 19.27
C GLY A 502 43.02 -42.35 19.46
N GLY A 503 42.99 -41.25 20.20
CA GLY A 503 41.80 -40.43 20.44
C GLY A 503 41.53 -39.38 19.38
N ASP A 504 40.84 -38.31 19.79
CA ASP A 504 40.48 -37.19 18.92
C ASP A 504 40.74 -35.80 19.52
N ALA A 505 41.11 -35.69 20.80
CA ALA A 505 41.41 -34.38 21.41
C ALA A 505 42.82 -33.87 21.03
N GLY A 506 42.99 -32.55 21.08
CA GLY A 506 44.29 -31.88 20.88
C GLY A 506 44.81 -31.82 19.45
N ASN A 507 46.13 -31.67 19.32
CA ASN A 507 46.81 -31.50 18.04
C ASN A 507 46.83 -32.79 17.21
N ARG A 508 46.49 -32.69 15.93
CA ARG A 508 46.64 -33.76 14.93
C ARG A 508 47.31 -33.29 13.63
N GLU A 509 47.93 -32.11 13.65
CA GLU A 509 48.73 -31.57 12.54
C GLU A 509 48.00 -31.67 11.18
N ASN A 510 48.57 -32.40 10.21
CA ASN A 510 48.02 -32.54 8.86
C ASN A 510 46.75 -33.42 8.80
N PHE A 511 46.52 -34.29 9.77
CA PHE A 511 45.32 -35.17 9.82
C PHE A 511 44.02 -34.41 10.15
N ILE A 512 44.11 -33.11 10.47
CA ILE A 512 42.91 -32.25 10.57
C ILE A 512 42.16 -32.17 9.22
N ASN A 513 42.89 -32.27 8.11
CA ASN A 513 42.33 -32.15 6.76
C ASN A 513 41.40 -33.31 6.41
N GLU A 514 41.69 -34.51 6.89
CA GLU A 514 40.81 -35.67 6.74
C GLU A 514 39.52 -35.50 7.56
N LEU A 515 39.64 -34.98 8.79
CA LEU A 515 38.48 -34.70 9.63
C LEU A 515 37.60 -33.60 9.00
N ILE A 516 38.19 -32.52 8.49
CA ILE A 516 37.47 -31.45 7.77
C ILE A 516 36.69 -32.03 6.58
N ARG A 517 37.33 -32.85 5.73
CA ARG A 517 36.67 -33.51 4.58
C ARG A 517 35.48 -34.36 5.02
N ARG A 518 35.58 -35.10 6.14
CA ARG A 518 34.47 -35.90 6.70
C ARG A 518 33.35 -35.09 7.34
N MET A 519 33.55 -33.79 7.60
CA MET A 519 32.57 -32.88 8.22
C MET A 519 31.95 -31.85 7.26
N ASN A 520 32.40 -31.82 6.00
CA ASN A 520 32.07 -30.81 4.98
C ASN A 520 30.65 -30.90 4.39
#